data_AF-A0A7K0A5I9-F1
#
_entry.id   AF-A0A7K0A5I9-F1
#
_cell.length_a   1.000
_cell.length_b   1.000
_cell.length_c   1.000
_cell.angle_alpha   90.00
_cell.angle_beta   90.00
_cell.angle_gamma   90.00
#
_symmetry.space_group_name_H-M   'P 1'
#
loop_
_entity.id
_entity.type
_entity.pdbx_description
1 polymer ?
#
loop_
_entity_poly.entity_id
_entity_poly.type
_entity_poly.pdbx_seq_one_letter_code
_entity_poly.pdbx_strand_id
1 'polypeptide(L)'
;MVDEPGRGRIESIFATYFENWHIRLPDGAVEERARGSIQQEGWTIRYLFGEQDGERYLEFYAVHRMTNDRRHRIYDSGRMESLDAIESLVVSNPDVPGDEERALRENREHNRRVVEELDRLGLNPAVDIGPRRPGDEAI
;
A
#
# COMPACT_ATOMS: atom_id res chain seq x y z
N MET A 1 17.49 25.86 3.05
CA MET A 1 16.65 24.65 2.93
C MET A 1 16.53 24.37 1.44
N VAL A 2 17.22 23.34 0.96
CA VAL A 2 17.06 22.88 -0.43
C VAL A 2 15.82 22.00 -0.45
N ASP A 3 14.76 22.49 -1.09
CA ASP A 3 13.59 21.69 -1.43
C ASP A 3 14.08 20.59 -2.37
N GLU A 4 14.22 19.37 -1.87
CA GLU A 4 14.61 18.24 -2.71
C GLU A 4 13.45 17.96 -3.68
N PRO A 5 13.66 18.07 -5.00
CA PRO A 5 12.58 18.21 -5.98
C PRO A 5 11.61 17.01 -6.09
N GLY A 6 11.89 15.88 -5.43
CA GLY A 6 10.97 14.75 -5.37
C GLY A 6 10.17 14.59 -4.07
N ARG A 7 10.48 15.33 -2.99
CA ARG A 7 9.68 15.31 -1.74
C ARG A 7 8.25 15.80 -1.98
N GLY A 8 8.14 16.99 -2.57
CA GLY A 8 6.82 17.56 -2.91
C GLY A 8 6.06 16.74 -3.96
N ARG A 9 6.73 15.88 -4.73
CA ARG A 9 6.07 15.01 -5.72
C ARG A 9 5.33 13.86 -5.07
N ILE A 10 5.92 13.21 -4.06
CA ILE A 10 5.26 12.08 -3.37
C ILE A 10 3.95 12.56 -2.74
N GLU A 11 3.99 13.67 -2.01
CA GLU A 11 2.81 14.25 -1.37
C GLU A 11 1.75 14.66 -2.39
N SER A 12 2.17 15.32 -3.47
CA SER A 12 1.27 15.77 -4.53
C SER A 12 0.59 14.59 -5.24
N ILE A 13 1.33 13.52 -5.54
CA ILE A 13 0.77 12.33 -6.21
C ILE A 13 -0.17 11.59 -5.27
N PHE A 14 0.19 11.43 -3.99
CA PHE A 14 -0.69 10.82 -3.00
C PHE A 14 -1.99 11.61 -2.84
N ALA A 15 -1.90 12.94 -2.69
CA ALA A 15 -3.06 13.81 -2.58
C ALA A 15 -3.93 13.79 -3.85
N THR A 16 -3.31 13.72 -5.04
CA THR A 16 -4.02 13.60 -6.31
C THR A 16 -4.75 12.26 -6.41
N TYR A 17 -4.10 11.16 -6.00
CA TYR A 17 -4.69 9.82 -6.02
C TYR A 17 -5.95 9.73 -5.17
N PHE A 18 -5.95 10.39 -4.01
CA PHE A 18 -7.10 10.42 -3.09
C PHE A 18 -7.90 11.73 -3.14
N GLU A 19 -7.79 12.52 -4.20
CA GLU A 19 -8.39 13.87 -4.28
C GLU A 19 -9.91 13.85 -4.03
N ASN A 20 -10.61 12.85 -4.57
CA ASN A 20 -12.05 12.68 -4.43
C ASN A 20 -12.51 12.50 -2.96
N TRP A 21 -11.61 12.08 -2.07
CA TRP A 21 -11.88 11.89 -0.64
C TRP A 21 -11.15 12.92 0.22
N HIS A 22 -10.44 13.87 -0.40
CA HIS A 22 -9.62 14.89 0.26
C HIS A 22 -8.58 14.31 1.24
N ILE A 23 -8.11 13.08 1.00
CA ILE A 23 -7.13 12.43 1.87
C ILE A 23 -5.73 12.93 1.52
N ARG A 24 -4.97 13.29 2.56
CA ARG A 24 -3.57 13.73 2.45
C ARG A 24 -2.70 13.01 3.47
N LEU A 25 -1.39 12.97 3.20
CA LEU A 25 -0.43 12.55 4.20
C LEU A 25 -0.42 13.56 5.37
N PRO A 26 -0.19 13.10 6.61
CA PRO A 26 0.02 14.01 7.74
C PRO A 26 1.22 14.93 7.50
N ASP A 27 1.15 16.16 7.99
CA ASP A 27 2.27 17.10 7.95
C ASP A 27 3.53 16.46 8.56
N GLY A 28 4.68 16.65 7.89
CA GLY A 28 5.95 16.08 8.33
C GLY A 28 6.14 14.59 8.04
N ALA A 29 5.11 13.84 7.61
CA ALA A 29 5.24 12.39 7.39
C ALA A 29 6.33 12.04 6.37
N VAL A 30 6.45 12.82 5.29
CA VAL A 30 7.49 12.64 4.27
C VAL A 30 8.87 13.08 4.78
N GLU A 31 8.94 14.15 5.58
CA GLU A 31 10.20 14.66 6.13
C GLU A 31 10.79 13.72 7.18
N GLU A 32 9.95 13.26 8.10
CA GLU A 32 10.29 12.33 9.16
C GLU A 32 10.44 10.89 8.64
N ARG A 33 9.95 10.62 7.42
CA ARG A 33 9.82 9.27 6.85
C ARG A 33 9.09 8.33 7.81
N ALA A 34 8.12 8.90 8.52
CA ALA A 34 7.35 8.20 9.52
C ALA A 34 6.35 7.29 8.81
N ARG A 35 6.38 6.00 9.14
CA ARG A 35 5.25 5.12 8.80
C ARG A 35 4.00 5.62 9.52
N GLY A 36 2.83 5.34 8.96
CA GLY A 36 1.59 5.73 9.62
C GLY A 36 0.37 5.03 9.09
N SER A 37 -0.76 5.44 9.63
CA SER A 37 -2.07 5.01 9.17
C SER A 37 -3.03 6.19 9.11
N ILE A 38 -3.91 6.18 8.12
CA ILE A 38 -4.96 7.17 7.92
C ILE A 38 -6.28 6.41 7.87
N GLN A 39 -7.26 6.87 8.65
CA GLN A 39 -8.62 6.37 8.59
C GLN A 39 -9.56 7.54 8.30
N GLN A 40 -10.10 7.60 7.08
CA GLN A 40 -10.90 8.72 6.61
C GLN A 40 -11.81 8.29 5.45
N GLU A 41 -13.04 8.81 5.37
CA GLU A 41 -14.00 8.55 4.28
C GLU A 41 -14.20 7.05 3.95
N GLY A 42 -14.14 6.18 4.96
CA GLY A 42 -14.28 4.72 4.78
C GLY A 42 -13.03 4.01 4.25
N TRP A 43 -11.93 4.74 4.07
CA TRP A 43 -10.60 4.20 3.80
C TRP A 43 -9.85 3.91 5.10
N THR A 44 -9.11 2.81 5.11
CA THR A 44 -8.01 2.54 6.04
C THR A 44 -6.75 2.39 5.20
N ILE A 45 -5.85 3.35 5.32
CA ILE A 45 -4.61 3.43 4.54
C ILE A 45 -3.46 3.25 5.50
N ARG A 46 -2.58 2.28 5.25
CA ARG A 46 -1.28 2.16 5.90
C ARG A 46 -0.19 2.54 4.92
N TYR A 47 0.84 3.21 5.40
CA TYR A 47 1.94 3.63 4.54
C TYR A 47 3.28 3.57 5.27
N LEU A 48 4.33 3.39 4.48
CA LEU A 48 5.72 3.42 4.90
C LEU A 48 6.58 4.14 3.85
N PHE A 49 7.78 4.51 4.25
CA PHE A 49 8.81 5.02 3.36
C PHE A 49 9.96 4.03 3.27
N GLY A 50 10.52 3.88 2.06
CA GLY A 50 11.66 3.04 1.80
C GLY A 50 12.54 3.61 0.69
N GLU A 51 13.58 2.86 0.35
CA GLU A 51 14.48 3.16 -0.77
C GLU A 51 14.70 1.89 -1.57
N GLN A 52 14.67 2.00 -2.89
CA GLN A 52 14.93 0.91 -3.82
C GLN A 52 15.80 1.44 -4.95
N ASP A 53 16.91 0.76 -5.24
CA ASP A 53 17.85 1.14 -6.31
C ASP A 53 18.34 2.61 -6.21
N GLY A 54 18.47 3.12 -4.97
CA GLY A 54 18.85 4.51 -4.68
C GLY A 54 17.73 5.54 -4.89
N GLU A 55 16.52 5.09 -5.21
CA GLU A 55 15.33 5.93 -5.35
C GLU A 55 14.39 5.75 -4.14
N ARG A 56 14.03 6.87 -3.51
CA ARG A 56 13.09 6.86 -2.38
C ARG A 56 11.67 6.63 -2.86
N TYR A 57 10.87 5.95 -2.04
CA TYR A 57 9.45 5.74 -2.30
C TYR A 57 8.59 5.80 -1.04
N LEU A 58 7.31 6.12 -1.24
CA LEU A 58 6.22 5.84 -0.31
C LEU A 58 5.47 4.62 -0.82
N GLU A 59 5.34 3.58 0.00
CA GLU A 59 4.44 2.47 -0.27
C GLU A 59 3.21 2.59 0.62
N PHE A 60 2.02 2.44 0.04
CA PHE A 60 0.78 2.40 0.79
C PHE A 60 -0.11 1.22 0.41
N TYR A 61 -0.83 0.72 1.41
CA TYR A 61 -1.92 -0.24 1.27
C TYR A 61 -3.22 0.41 1.74
N ALA A 62 -4.23 0.44 0.89
CA ALA A 62 -5.48 1.14 1.10
C ALA A 62 -6.66 0.17 0.97
N VAL A 63 -7.42 0.04 2.05
CA VAL A 63 -8.66 -0.75 2.12
C VAL A 63 -9.82 0.20 2.19
N HIS A 64 -10.86 -0.04 1.39
CA HIS A 64 -12.09 0.73 1.45
C HIS A 64 -13.27 -0.19 1.71
N ARG A 65 -14.19 0.22 2.59
CA ARG A 65 -15.32 -0.62 3.02
C ARG A 65 -16.26 -1.10 1.90
N MET A 66 -16.20 -0.49 0.71
CA MET A 66 -17.09 -0.79 -0.43
C MET A 66 -16.37 -1.19 -1.72
N THR A 67 -15.03 -1.15 -1.77
CA THR A 67 -14.29 -1.41 -3.01
C THR A 67 -13.06 -2.26 -2.73
N ASN A 68 -12.48 -2.83 -3.77
CA ASN A 68 -11.26 -3.62 -3.65
C ASN A 68 -10.12 -2.82 -3.03
N ASP A 69 -9.27 -3.56 -2.33
CA ASP A 69 -8.03 -3.08 -1.75
C ASP A 69 -7.06 -2.65 -2.85
N ARG A 70 -6.14 -1.76 -2.48
CA ARG A 70 -5.16 -1.20 -3.41
C ARG A 70 -3.80 -1.07 -2.76
N ARG A 71 -2.76 -1.37 -3.52
CA ARG A 71 -1.38 -1.23 -3.07
C ARG A 71 -0.56 -0.51 -4.14
N HIS A 72 0.15 0.54 -3.75
CA HIS A 72 0.96 1.30 -4.67
C HIS A 72 2.27 1.76 -4.05
N ARG A 73 3.27 1.95 -4.90
CA ARG A 73 4.49 2.71 -4.59
C ARG A 73 4.50 4.01 -5.37
N ILE A 74 4.84 5.10 -4.69
CA ILE A 74 5.08 6.42 -5.29
C ILE A 74 6.55 6.75 -5.08
N TYR A 75 7.29 6.90 -6.17
CA TYR A 75 8.72 7.19 -6.16
C TYR A 75 8.99 8.70 -6.23
N ASP A 76 10.18 9.11 -5.76
CA ASP A 76 10.68 10.50 -5.78
C ASP A 76 10.71 11.10 -7.20
N SER A 77 10.95 10.27 -8.24
CA SER A 77 10.84 10.70 -9.64
C SER A 77 9.44 11.14 -10.05
N GLY A 78 8.41 10.69 -9.32
CA GLY A 78 7.00 10.86 -9.66
C GLY A 78 6.38 9.63 -10.35
N ARG A 79 7.14 8.54 -10.50
CA ARG A 79 6.61 7.26 -10.95
C ARG A 79 5.68 6.68 -9.89
N MET A 80 4.53 6.17 -10.31
CA MET A 80 3.65 5.36 -9.47
C MET A 80 3.60 3.94 -10.03
N GLU A 81 3.80 2.95 -9.16
CA GLU A 81 3.71 1.53 -9.47
C GLU A 81 2.54 0.90 -8.71
N SER A 82 1.77 0.06 -9.40
CA SER A 82 0.72 -0.74 -8.76
C SER A 82 1.32 -2.08 -8.37
N LEU A 83 1.12 -2.47 -7.11
CA LEU A 83 1.59 -3.73 -6.57
C LEU A 83 0.41 -4.67 -6.32
N ASP A 84 0.72 -5.94 -6.14
CA ASP A 84 -0.28 -6.94 -5.78
C ASP A 84 -1.00 -6.56 -4.48
N ALA A 85 -2.32 -6.64 -4.54
CA ALA A 85 -3.23 -6.42 -3.42
C ALA A 85 -4.10 -7.66 -3.19
N ILE A 86 -4.75 -7.72 -2.03
CA ILE A 86 -5.66 -8.82 -1.71
C ILE A 86 -6.86 -8.73 -2.65
N GLU A 87 -7.12 -9.82 -3.34
CA GLU A 87 -8.24 -9.94 -4.28
C GLU A 87 -9.41 -10.65 -3.62
N SER A 88 -10.50 -9.92 -3.40
CA SER A 88 -11.71 -10.47 -2.77
C SER A 88 -12.61 -11.23 -3.74
N LEU A 89 -12.51 -10.95 -5.04
CA LEU A 89 -13.34 -11.57 -6.07
C LEU A 89 -12.56 -12.68 -6.78
N VAL A 90 -13.15 -13.87 -6.83
CA VAL A 90 -12.66 -14.97 -7.66
C VAL A 90 -13.47 -14.97 -8.95
N VAL A 91 -12.77 -14.85 -10.08
CA VAL A 91 -13.37 -14.95 -11.41
C VAL A 91 -13.06 -16.33 -11.96
N SER A 92 -14.12 -17.08 -12.29
CA SER A 92 -14.02 -18.39 -12.93
C SER A 92 -14.91 -18.44 -14.17
N ASN A 93 -14.57 -19.35 -15.08
CA ASN A 93 -15.33 -19.67 -16.27
C ASN A 93 -16.18 -20.94 -16.01
N PRO A 94 -17.52 -20.84 -15.94
CA PRO A 94 -18.39 -21.98 -15.67
C PRO A 94 -18.39 -23.03 -16.78
N ASP A 95 -17.98 -22.68 -18.00
CA ASP A 95 -17.91 -23.61 -19.14
C ASP A 95 -16.68 -24.52 -19.10
N VAL A 96 -15.74 -24.28 -18.18
CA VAL A 96 -14.51 -25.07 -18.04
C VAL A 96 -14.59 -25.92 -16.76
N PRO A 97 -14.74 -27.26 -16.87
CA PRO A 97 -14.79 -28.14 -15.71
C PRO A 97 -13.55 -27.98 -14.81
N GLY A 98 -13.79 -27.76 -13.52
CA GLY A 98 -12.74 -27.58 -12.51
C GLY A 98 -12.08 -26.19 -12.50
N ASP A 99 -12.52 -25.24 -13.33
CA ASP A 99 -11.96 -23.88 -13.33
C ASP A 99 -12.25 -23.12 -12.04
N GLU A 100 -13.44 -23.27 -11.46
CA GLU A 100 -13.77 -22.67 -10.17
C GLU A 100 -12.80 -23.12 -9.05
N GLU A 101 -12.52 -24.42 -8.96
CA GLU A 101 -11.59 -24.94 -7.94
C GLU A 101 -10.16 -24.47 -8.19
N ARG A 102 -9.73 -24.40 -9.45
CA ARG A 102 -8.43 -23.81 -9.84
C ARG A 102 -8.37 -22.33 -9.42
N ALA A 103 -9.35 -21.52 -9.81
CA ALA A 103 -9.40 -20.09 -9.53
C ALA A 103 -9.43 -19.80 -8.03
N LEU A 104 -10.19 -20.58 -7.25
CA LEU A 104 -10.21 -20.51 -5.79
C LEU A 104 -8.84 -20.84 -5.18
N ARG A 105 -8.15 -21.86 -5.68
CA ARG A 105 -6.81 -22.23 -5.20
C ARG A 105 -5.80 -21.14 -5.51
N GLU A 106 -5.77 -20.65 -6.75
CA GLU A 106 -4.85 -19.59 -7.19
C GLU A 106 -5.08 -18.30 -6.40
N ASN A 107 -6.34 -17.88 -6.22
CA ASN A 107 -6.68 -16.71 -5.41
C ASN A 107 -6.24 -16.86 -3.94
N ARG A 108 -6.43 -18.04 -3.34
CA ARG A 108 -5.95 -18.30 -1.97
C ARG A 108 -4.43 -18.23 -1.85
N GLU A 109 -3.71 -18.79 -2.82
CA GLU A 109 -2.25 -18.75 -2.83
C GLU A 109 -1.71 -17.34 -3.05
N HIS A 110 -2.33 -16.59 -3.96
CA HIS A 110 -2.07 -15.18 -4.20
C HIS A 110 -2.28 -14.35 -2.93
N ASN A 111 -3.48 -14.39 -2.36
CA ASN A 111 -3.84 -13.64 -1.17
C ASN A 111 -2.96 -13.99 0.03
N ARG A 112 -2.57 -15.27 0.18
CA ARG A 112 -1.62 -15.68 1.22
C ARG A 112 -0.27 -14.98 1.07
N ARG A 113 0.31 -14.98 -0.13
CA ARG A 113 1.60 -14.32 -0.40
C ARG A 113 1.52 -12.81 -0.15
N VAL A 114 0.45 -12.18 -0.60
CA VAL A 114 0.23 -10.74 -0.39
C VAL A 114 0.11 -10.41 1.10
N VAL A 115 -0.69 -11.17 1.86
CA VAL A 115 -0.82 -10.99 3.31
C VAL A 115 0.53 -11.12 4.02
N GLU A 116 1.30 -12.18 3.72
CA GLU A 116 2.63 -12.40 4.32
C GLU A 116 3.60 -11.25 4.03
N GLU A 117 3.50 -10.64 2.86
CA GLU A 117 4.31 -9.48 2.51
C GLU A 117 3.85 -8.20 3.22
N LEU A 118 2.54 -7.95 3.25
CA LEU A 118 1.96 -6.82 3.97
C LEU A 118 2.25 -6.89 5.47
N ASP A 119 2.26 -8.09 6.06
CA ASP A 119 2.63 -8.28 7.46
C ASP A 119 4.09 -7.97 7.72
N ARG A 120 5.01 -8.43 6.86
CA ARG A 120 6.44 -8.11 6.97
C ARG A 120 6.72 -6.62 6.84
N LEU A 121 6.03 -5.94 5.92
CA LEU A 121 6.16 -4.50 5.70
C LEU A 121 5.42 -3.66 6.75
N GLY A 122 4.50 -4.30 7.45
CA GLY A 122 3.62 -3.69 8.41
C GLY A 122 2.47 -2.86 7.83
N LEU A 123 2.14 -3.14 6.57
CA LEU A 123 1.06 -2.52 5.81
C LEU A 123 -0.27 -3.26 5.95
N ASN A 124 -0.29 -4.46 6.55
CA ASN A 124 -1.54 -5.21 6.75
C ASN A 124 -2.45 -4.50 7.78
N PRO A 125 -3.62 -3.99 7.39
CA PRO A 125 -4.51 -3.28 8.31
C PRO A 125 -5.16 -4.19 9.36
N ALA A 126 -5.20 -5.52 9.14
CA ALA A 126 -5.74 -6.50 10.08
C ALA A 126 -4.81 -6.79 11.27
N VAL A 127 -3.52 -6.50 11.14
CA VAL A 127 -2.55 -6.67 12.21
C VAL A 127 -2.30 -5.29 12.80
N ASP A 128 -2.73 -5.03 14.03
CA ASP A 128 -2.46 -3.75 14.70
C ASP A 128 -0.94 -3.64 14.93
N ILE A 129 -0.27 -2.85 14.10
CA ILE A 129 1.16 -2.59 14.26
C ILE A 129 1.24 -1.20 14.83
N GLY A 130 1.15 -1.15 16.15
CA GLY A 130 1.51 0.03 16.92
C GLY A 130 2.88 0.58 16.52
N PRO A 131 3.24 1.79 16.95
CA PRO A 131 4.44 2.48 16.50
C PRO A 131 5.68 1.59 16.65
N ARG A 132 6.45 1.43 15.56
CA ARG A 132 7.69 0.66 15.54
C ARG A 132 8.63 1.23 16.60
N ARG A 133 9.10 0.40 17.53
CA ARG A 133 10.13 0.82 18.48
C ARG A 133 11.44 1.07 17.71
N PRO A 134 12.19 2.13 18.02
CA PRO A 134 13.49 2.36 17.41
C PRO A 134 14.44 1.20 17.77
N GLY A 135 14.99 0.50 16.77
CA GLY A 135 15.93 -0.62 16.96
C GLY A 135 15.85 -1.75 15.94
N ASP A 136 14.90 -1.72 15.01
CA ASP A 136 14.69 -2.80 14.04
C ASP A 136 15.40 -2.45 12.71
N GLU A 137 16.74 -2.51 12.74
CA GLU A 137 17.62 -2.36 11.57
C GLU A 137 17.62 -3.64 10.72
N ALA A 138 17.71 -3.43 9.40
CA ALA A 138 17.74 -4.46 8.38
C ALA A 138 18.89 -5.44 8.59
N ILE A 139 18.61 -6.74 8.41
CA ILE A 139 19.62 -7.77 8.15
C ILE A 139 19.81 -7.87 6.64
#